data_AF-A0A5E4JE47-F1
#
_entry.id   AF-A0A5E4JE47-F1
#
_cell.length_a   1.000
_cell.length_b   1.000
_cell.length_c   1.000
_cell.angle_alpha   90.00
_cell.angle_beta   90.00
_cell.angle_gamma   90.00
#
_symmetry.space_group_name_H-M   'P 1'
#
loop_
_entity.id
_entity.type
_entity.pdbx_description
1 polymer ?
#
loop_
_entity_poly.entity_id
_entity_poly.type
_entity_poly.pdbx_seq_one_letter_code
_entity_poly.pdbx_strand_id
1 'polypeptide(L)'
;MKKVIDTWKTKQWYQVVAPQLFDTKPVGEVIASEPNQLLNRVIKVGLDELTGDFTQTYTSVRFRIIDVKGKNATTKLIGFEQNP
;
A
#
# COMPACT_ATOMS: atom_id res chain seq x y z
N MET A 1 -33.45 -5.93 -15.59
CA MET A 1 -33.32 -5.93 -14.11
C MET A 1 -31.83 -5.86 -13.77
N LYS A 2 -31.34 -4.74 -13.22
CA LYS A 2 -29.95 -4.68 -12.73
C LYS A 2 -29.89 -5.49 -11.44
N LYS A 3 -29.39 -6.73 -11.53
CA LYS A 3 -29.04 -7.52 -10.35
C LYS A 3 -27.95 -6.71 -9.65
N VAL A 4 -28.29 -6.10 -8.51
CA VAL A 4 -27.29 -5.44 -7.65
C VAL A 4 -26.44 -6.58 -7.11
N ILE A 5 -25.37 -6.91 -7.84
CA ILE A 5 -24.37 -7.85 -7.38
C ILE A 5 -23.77 -7.19 -6.15
N ASP A 6 -23.88 -7.84 -4.99
CA ASP A 6 -23.22 -7.42 -3.76
C ASP A 6 -21.70 -7.35 -4.02
N THR A 7 -21.21 -6.19 -4.43
CA THR A 7 -19.81 -5.93 -4.76
C THR A 7 -18.90 -6.01 -3.54
N TRP A 8 -19.47 -6.12 -2.33
CA TRP A 8 -18.72 -6.35 -1.11
C TRP A 8 -18.27 -7.80 -0.96
N LYS A 9 -19.06 -8.80 -1.39
CA LYS A 9 -18.71 -10.22 -1.27
C LYS A 9 -17.51 -10.64 -2.12
N THR A 10 -17.17 -9.84 -3.13
CA THR A 10 -16.02 -10.11 -4.01
C THR A 10 -14.74 -9.42 -3.55
N LYS A 11 -14.81 -8.54 -2.55
CA LYS A 11 -13.64 -7.83 -2.04
C LYS A 11 -12.76 -8.76 -1.22
N GLN A 12 -11.47 -8.73 -1.51
CA GLN A 12 -10.43 -9.44 -0.76
C GLN A 12 -9.48 -8.42 -0.13
N TRP A 13 -8.92 -8.80 1.00
CA TRP A 13 -7.85 -8.05 1.66
C TRP A 13 -6.51 -8.45 1.05
N TYR A 14 -5.73 -7.43 0.70
CA TYR A 14 -4.38 -7.56 0.17
C TYR A 14 -3.42 -6.86 1.10
N GLN A 15 -2.34 -7.55 1.47
CA GLN A 15 -1.29 -7.01 2.29
C GLN A 15 -0.36 -6.18 1.41
N VAL A 16 -0.19 -4.91 1.74
CA VAL A 16 0.75 -4.04 1.07
C VAL A 16 2.09 -4.19 1.75
N VAL A 17 3.09 -4.53 0.96
CA VAL A 17 4.48 -4.64 1.43
C VAL A 17 5.32 -3.54 0.82
N ALA A 18 6.25 -3.03 1.62
CA ALA A 18 7.28 -2.11 1.17
C ALA A 18 8.14 -2.79 0.07
N PRO A 19 8.84 -2.02 -0.77
CA PRO A 19 9.84 -2.59 -1.65
C PRO A 19 10.93 -3.29 -0.85
N GLN A 20 11.69 -4.17 -1.53
CA GLN A 20 12.80 -4.92 -0.92
C GLN A 20 13.85 -4.04 -0.23
N LEU A 21 13.93 -2.77 -0.62
CA LEU A 21 14.77 -1.76 0.04
C LEU A 21 14.45 -1.55 1.53
N PHE A 22 13.21 -1.81 1.95
CA PHE A 22 12.74 -1.70 3.34
C PHE A 22 12.37 -3.08 3.91
N ASP A 23 13.13 -4.12 3.55
CA ASP A 23 12.96 -5.49 4.04
C ASP A 23 11.57 -6.09 3.81
N THR A 24 10.86 -5.64 2.76
CA THR A 24 9.48 -6.07 2.48
C THR A 24 8.53 -5.96 3.68
N LYS A 25 8.79 -4.98 4.56
CA LYS A 25 7.96 -4.75 5.75
C LYS A 25 6.50 -4.52 5.34
N PRO A 26 5.52 -5.06 6.10
CA PRO A 26 4.11 -4.75 5.88
C PRO A 26 3.88 -3.28 6.20
N VAL A 27 3.30 -2.54 5.25
CA VAL A 27 3.05 -1.10 5.38
C VAL A 27 1.56 -0.76 5.51
N GLY A 28 0.70 -1.78 5.40
CA GLY A 28 -0.74 -1.65 5.54
C GLY A 28 -1.49 -2.72 4.75
N GLU A 29 -2.82 -2.64 4.82
CA GLU A 29 -3.70 -3.55 4.11
C GLU A 29 -4.69 -2.75 3.26
N VAL A 30 -5.01 -3.27 2.08
CA VAL A 30 -5.94 -2.65 1.15
C VAL A 30 -6.96 -3.66 0.69
N ILE A 31 -8.22 -3.22 0.69
CA ILE A 31 -9.32 -4.01 0.20
C ILE A 31 -9.60 -3.68 -1.28
N ALA A 32 -9.67 -4.70 -2.12
CA ALA A 32 -10.00 -4.58 -3.54
C ALA A 32 -10.77 -5.80 -4.03
N SER A 33 -11.62 -5.63 -5.04
CA SER A 33 -12.32 -6.75 -5.67
C SER A 33 -11.43 -7.50 -6.64
N GLU A 34 -10.49 -6.80 -7.29
CA GLU A 34 -9.54 -7.38 -8.24
C GLU A 34 -8.13 -6.82 -7.99
N PRO A 35 -7.07 -7.62 -8.18
CA PRO A 35 -5.70 -7.19 -7.98
C PRO A 35 -5.30 -6.03 -8.90
N ASN A 36 -5.87 -5.98 -10.12
CA ASN A 36 -5.62 -4.89 -11.07
C ASN A 36 -6.09 -3.51 -10.57
N GLN A 37 -7.08 -3.47 -9.66
CA GLN A 37 -7.55 -2.21 -9.07
C GLN A 37 -6.57 -1.63 -8.04
N LEU A 38 -5.65 -2.46 -7.54
CA LEU A 38 -4.61 -2.03 -6.62
C LEU A 38 -3.44 -1.37 -7.35
N LEU A 39 -3.17 -1.76 -8.60
CA LEU A 39 -2.10 -1.19 -9.40
C LEU A 39 -2.25 0.33 -9.50
N ASN A 40 -1.12 1.05 -9.44
CA ASN A 40 -1.04 2.51 -9.43
C ASN A 40 -1.62 3.22 -8.19
N ARG A 41 -2.22 2.51 -7.23
CA ARG A 41 -2.66 3.10 -5.96
C ARG A 41 -1.45 3.59 -5.17
N VAL A 42 -1.57 4.81 -4.64
CA VAL A 42 -0.54 5.45 -3.82
C VAL A 42 -0.93 5.35 -2.35
N ILE A 43 0.02 4.93 -1.52
CA ILE A 43 -0.12 4.80 -0.06
C ILE A 43 0.94 5.68 0.58
N LYS A 44 0.51 6.49 1.56
CA LYS A 44 1.37 7.37 2.34
C LYS A 44 1.61 6.71 3.69
N VAL A 45 2.88 6.59 4.09
CA VAL A 45 3.30 5.94 5.35
C VAL A 45 4.39 6.79 5.98
N GLY A 46 4.41 6.86 7.31
CA GLY A 46 5.47 7.55 8.03
C GLY A 46 6.82 6.86 7.84
N LEU A 47 7.89 7.63 7.68
CA LEU A 47 9.24 7.07 7.59
C LEU A 47 9.70 6.50 8.95
N ASP A 48 9.19 7.08 10.03
CA ASP A 48 9.33 6.60 11.41
C ASP A 48 8.80 5.17 11.56
N GLU A 49 7.65 4.84 10.97
CA GLU A 49 7.07 3.49 11.05
C GLU A 49 7.91 2.45 10.27
N LEU A 50 8.54 2.86 9.18
CA LEU A 50 9.36 1.98 8.34
C LEU A 50 10.75 1.72 8.93
N THR A 51 11.37 2.75 9.48
CA THR A 51 12.77 2.71 9.93
C THR A 51 12.89 2.53 11.45
N GLY A 52 11.85 2.83 12.21
CA GLY A 52 11.88 2.90 13.67
C GLY A 52 12.54 4.17 14.21
N ASP A 53 12.87 5.13 13.33
CA ASP A 53 13.52 6.37 13.72
C ASP A 53 12.49 7.49 13.91
N PHE A 54 12.14 7.74 15.17
CA PHE A 54 11.17 8.76 15.57
C PHE A 54 11.64 10.20 15.31
N THR A 55 12.92 10.43 15.03
CA THR A 55 13.40 11.76 14.65
C THR A 55 12.84 12.22 13.30
N GLN A 56 12.40 11.26 12.47
CA GLN A 56 11.89 11.49 11.12
C GLN A 56 10.36 11.45 11.04
N THR A 57 9.66 11.70 12.14
CA THR A 57 8.17 11.72 12.20
C THR A 57 7.56 12.72 11.21
N TYR A 58 8.28 13.80 10.89
CA TYR A 58 7.85 14.82 9.92
C TYR A 58 7.99 14.37 8.45
N THR A 59 8.60 13.21 8.22
CA THR A 59 8.84 12.67 6.88
C THR A 59 7.86 11.55 6.59
N SER A 60 7.00 11.77 5.60
CA SER A 60 6.10 10.75 5.07
C SER A 60 6.57 10.28 3.71
N VAL A 61 6.55 8.98 3.50
CA VAL A 61 6.94 8.34 2.25
C VAL A 61 5.70 7.93 1.47
N ARG A 62 5.77 8.07 0.14
CA ARG A 62 4.72 7.64 -0.78
C ARG A 62 5.18 6.42 -1.56
N PHE A 63 4.37 5.37 -1.47
CA PHE A 63 4.56 4.12 -2.18
C PHE A 63 3.47 3.94 -3.23
N ARG A 64 3.84 3.51 -4.43
CA ARG A 64 2.89 3.10 -5.47
C ARG A 64 2.90 1.59 -5.62
N ILE A 65 1.73 0.96 -5.61
CA ILE A 65 1.61 -0.47 -5.92
C ILE A 65 1.95 -0.67 -7.40
N ILE A 66 2.95 -1.51 -7.67
CA ILE A 66 3.41 -1.83 -9.03
C ILE A 66 3.07 -3.25 -9.44
N ASP A 67 2.90 -4.15 -8.48
CA ASP A 67 2.64 -5.56 -8.72
C ASP A 67 1.84 -6.18 -7.56
N VAL A 68 1.08 -7.23 -7.85
CA VAL A 68 0.31 -7.97 -6.85
C VAL A 68 0.51 -9.47 -7.09
N LYS A 69 1.18 -10.14 -6.15
CA LYS A 69 1.42 -11.59 -6.19
C LYS A 69 0.56 -12.28 -5.16
N GLY A 70 -0.48 -12.97 -5.63
CA GLY A 70 -1.45 -13.63 -4.76
C GLY A 70 -2.20 -12.59 -3.92
N LYS A 71 -1.88 -12.51 -2.62
CA LYS A 71 -2.46 -11.53 -1.68
C LYS A 71 -1.48 -10.43 -1.27
N ASN A 72 -0.24 -10.47 -1.77
CA ASN A 72 0.79 -9.49 -1.42
C ASN A 72 0.94 -8.47 -2.55
N ALA A 73 0.69 -7.20 -2.25
CA ALA A 73 0.88 -6.08 -3.15
C ALA A 73 2.28 -5.48 -2.94
N THR A 74 3.16 -5.65 -3.92
CA THR A 74 4.49 -5.06 -3.91
C THR A 74 4.42 -3.60 -4.36
N THR A 75 5.07 -2.74 -3.59
CA THR A 75 5.12 -1.31 -3.86
C THR A 75 6.49 -0.84 -4.29
N LYS A 76 6.53 0.33 -4.94
CA LYS A 76 7.72 1.08 -5.29
C LYS A 76 7.66 2.45 -4.64
N LEU A 77 8.81 2.90 -4.13
CA LEU A 77 8.98 4.26 -3.66
C LEU A 77 8.81 5.26 -4.82
N ILE A 78 7.85 6.18 -4.71
CA ILE A 78 7.66 7.24 -5.72
C ILE A 78 8.16 8.60 -5.23
N GLY A 79 8.33 8.78 -3.93
CA GLY A 79 8.88 9.99 -3.34
C GLY A 79 8.63 10.05 -1.85
N PHE A 80 9.21 11.05 -1.21
CA PHE A 80 8.97 11.40 0.18
C PHE A 80 8.55 12.86 0.26
N GLU A 81 7.80 13.18 1.29
CA GLU A 81 7.36 14.51 1.63
C GLU A 81 7.79 14.77 3.07
N GLN A 82 8.50 15.86 3.25
CA GLN A 82 8.83 16.39 4.57
C GLN A 82 7.85 17.53 4.84
N ASN A 83 7.01 17.37 5.85
CA ASN A 83 6.19 18.48 6.33
C ASN A 83 7.07 19.32 7.27
N PRO A 84 7.36 20.59 6.94
CA PRO A 84 8.13 21.47 7.82
C PRO A 84 7.38 21.84 9.09
#